data_AF-A0A7S2YJQ4-F1
#
_entry.id   AF-A0A7S2YJQ4-F1
#
_cell.length_a   1.000
_cell.length_b   1.000
_cell.length_c   1.000
_cell.angle_alpha   90.00
_cell.angle_beta   90.00
_cell.angle_gamma   90.00
#
_symmetry.space_group_name_H-M   'P 1'
#
loop_
_entity.id
_entity.type
_entity.pdbx_description
1 polymer ?
#
loop_
_entity_poly.entity_id
_entity_poly.type
_entity_poly.pdbx_seq_one_letter_code
_entity_poly.pdbx_strand_id
1 'polypeptide(L)'
;AEILATSATRFESRFFEPASEERIWRNACELKLVSSIATKQERKRVVNEGLLKNVAQIESTENTAELLSSESRKVIRIARELFDATLEKDHAWVILSRAKLRSICGSYEEYPVLDKK
;
A
#
# COMPACT_ATOMS: atom_id res chain seq x y z
N ALA A 1 -0.01 4.24 -3.33
CA ALA A 1 -0.34 5.66 -3.52
C ALA A 1 0.62 6.56 -2.74
N GLU A 2 0.89 6.28 -1.46
CA GLU A 2 1.78 7.09 -0.61
C GLU A 2 3.16 7.37 -1.19
N ILE A 3 3.82 6.38 -1.80
CA ILE A 3 5.16 6.53 -2.41
C ILE A 3 5.20 7.66 -3.47
N LEU A 4 4.14 7.78 -4.28
CA LEU A 4 4.06 8.84 -5.29
C LEU A 4 3.80 10.20 -4.65
N ALA A 5 2.95 10.25 -3.63
CA ALA A 5 2.68 11.47 -2.87
C ALA A 5 3.95 11.98 -2.16
N THR A 6 4.72 11.09 -1.51
CA THR A 6 6.01 11.45 -0.88
C THR A 6 7.03 11.94 -1.90
N SER A 7 7.03 11.38 -3.11
CA SER A 7 7.92 11.84 -4.18
C SER A 7 7.54 13.23 -4.72
N ALA A 8 6.24 13.52 -4.79
CA ALA A 8 5.71 14.81 -5.20
C ALA A 8 6.03 15.88 -4.16
N THR A 9 5.74 15.62 -2.87
CA THR A 9 6.02 16.57 -1.78
C THR A 9 7.51 16.90 -1.66
N ARG A 10 8.41 15.93 -1.87
CA ARG A 10 9.85 16.18 -1.91
C ARG A 10 10.25 17.07 -3.09
N PHE A 11 9.66 16.88 -4.26
CA PHE A 11 9.92 17.75 -5.40
C PHE A 11 9.45 19.18 -5.10
N GLU A 12 8.24 19.32 -4.59
CA GLU A 12 7.64 20.59 -4.21
C GLU A 12 8.49 21.32 -3.17
N SER A 13 8.99 20.62 -2.16
CA SER A 13 9.88 21.21 -1.15
C SER A 13 11.23 21.70 -1.70
N ARG A 14 11.70 21.09 -2.80
CA ARG A 14 13.04 21.37 -3.36
C ARG A 14 13.00 22.48 -4.41
N PHE A 15 11.93 22.52 -5.19
CA PHE A 15 11.79 23.46 -6.31
C PHE A 15 10.74 24.55 -6.04
N PHE A 16 10.02 24.48 -4.92
CA PHE A 16 8.95 25.41 -4.54
C PHE A 16 7.85 25.56 -5.59
N GLU A 17 7.66 24.53 -6.41
CA GLU A 17 6.65 24.45 -7.47
C GLU A 17 5.89 23.12 -7.35
N PRO A 18 4.57 23.10 -7.63
CA PRO A 18 3.78 21.87 -7.63
C PRO A 18 4.36 20.84 -8.60
N ALA A 19 4.37 19.57 -8.21
CA ALA A 19 4.83 18.51 -9.11
C ALA A 19 3.85 18.36 -10.29
N SER A 20 4.36 18.47 -11.53
CA SER A 20 3.52 18.28 -12.72
C SER A 20 3.00 16.84 -12.82
N GLU A 21 1.85 16.68 -13.46
CA GLU A 21 1.23 15.36 -13.65
C GLU A 21 2.17 14.43 -14.44
N GLU A 22 2.83 14.93 -15.48
CA GLU A 22 3.79 14.18 -16.30
C GLU A 22 4.96 13.66 -15.45
N ARG A 23 5.42 14.43 -14.46
CA ARG A 23 6.49 14.02 -13.55
C ARG A 23 6.01 12.87 -12.66
N ILE A 24 4.81 12.98 -12.09
CA ILE A 24 4.22 11.95 -11.23
C ILE A 24 4.05 10.65 -12.03
N TRP A 25 3.52 10.74 -13.25
CA TRP A 25 3.37 9.59 -14.15
C TRP A 25 4.70 8.98 -14.55
N ARG A 26 5.71 9.79 -14.87
CA ARG A 26 7.07 9.30 -15.18
C ARG A 26 7.62 8.50 -14.00
N ASN A 27 7.50 9.01 -12.78
CA ASN A 27 7.96 8.30 -11.58
C ASN A 27 7.19 6.98 -11.35
N ALA A 28 5.88 6.97 -11.58
CA ALA A 28 5.07 5.75 -11.48
C ALA A 28 5.51 4.68 -12.50
N CYS A 29 5.80 5.07 -13.74
CA CYS A 29 6.32 4.18 -14.78
C CYS A 29 7.71 3.64 -14.42
N GLU A 30 8.60 4.50 -13.91
CA GLU A 30 9.92 4.11 -13.42
C GLU A 30 9.83 3.07 -12.29
N LEU A 31 8.95 3.28 -11.30
CA LEU A 31 8.71 2.32 -10.22
C LEU A 31 8.18 0.98 -10.73
N LYS A 32 7.26 0.98 -11.70
CA LYS A 32 6.74 -0.24 -12.32
C LYS A 32 7.86 -1.01 -13.01
N LEU A 33 8.76 -0.32 -13.70
CA LEU A 33 9.90 -0.92 -14.38
C LEU A 33 10.93 -1.51 -13.40
N VAL A 34 11.14 -0.90 -12.24
CA VAL A 34 11.97 -1.50 -11.17
C VAL A 34 11.29 -2.74 -10.58
N SER A 35 9.98 -2.68 -10.38
CA SER A 35 9.22 -3.76 -9.76
C SER A 35 9.16 -5.03 -10.62
N SER A 36 9.29 -4.90 -11.95
CA SER A 36 9.30 -6.03 -12.88
C SER A 36 10.65 -6.76 -12.94
N ILE A 37 11.74 -6.16 -12.46
CA ILE A 37 13.06 -6.79 -12.44
C ILE A 37 13.05 -7.89 -11.37
N ALA A 38 13.29 -9.14 -11.75
CA ALA A 38 13.13 -10.31 -10.86
C ALA A 38 14.18 -10.38 -9.73
N THR A 39 15.41 -9.96 -9.98
CA THR A 39 16.52 -10.16 -9.05
C THR A 39 16.87 -8.87 -8.28
N LYS A 40 16.98 -8.97 -6.95
CA LYS A 40 17.33 -7.85 -6.05
C LYS A 40 18.68 -7.22 -6.42
N GLN A 41 19.62 -8.03 -6.90
CA GLN A 41 20.95 -7.57 -7.32
C GLN A 41 20.89 -6.73 -8.60
N GLU A 42 20.01 -7.09 -9.53
CA GLU A 42 19.82 -6.34 -10.78
C GLU A 42 19.04 -5.05 -10.55
N ARG A 43 18.04 -5.05 -9.65
CA ARG A 43 17.38 -3.82 -9.20
C ARG A 43 18.39 -2.81 -8.65
N LYS A 44 19.32 -3.26 -7.80
CA LYS A 44 20.36 -2.38 -7.24
C LYS A 44 21.32 -1.86 -8.30
N ARG A 45 21.64 -2.65 -9.33
CA ARG A 45 22.46 -2.21 -10.47
C ARG A 45 21.76 -1.12 -11.27
N VAL A 46 20.52 -1.35 -11.70
CA VAL A 46 19.76 -0.38 -12.53
C VAL A 46 19.54 0.95 -11.78
N VAL A 47 19.36 0.89 -10.47
CA VAL A 47 19.25 2.09 -9.62
C VAL A 47 20.60 2.82 -9.47
N ASN A 48 21.71 2.09 -9.29
CA ASN A 48 23.05 2.67 -9.12
C ASN A 48 23.71 3.16 -10.42
N GLU A 49 23.41 2.53 -11.56
CA GLU A 49 23.93 2.91 -12.88
C GLU A 49 23.31 4.22 -13.41
N GLY A 50 22.44 4.84 -12.62
CA GLY A 50 21.98 6.20 -12.87
C GLY A 50 20.76 6.28 -13.80
N LEU A 51 20.25 5.15 -14.29
CA LEU A 51 19.04 5.09 -15.09
C LEU A 51 17.80 5.53 -14.29
N LEU A 52 17.82 5.36 -12.97
CA LEU A 52 16.68 5.59 -12.06
C LEU A 52 17.09 6.30 -10.75
N LYS A 53 17.91 7.36 -10.84
CA LYS A 53 18.40 8.11 -9.66
C LYS A 53 17.27 8.66 -8.77
N ASN A 54 16.11 8.95 -9.35
CA ASN A 54 14.97 9.51 -8.61
C ASN A 54 14.25 8.47 -7.74
N VAL A 55 14.29 7.19 -8.13
CA VAL A 55 13.68 6.09 -7.39
C VAL A 55 14.54 5.68 -6.19
N ALA A 56 15.87 5.80 -6.32
CA ALA A 56 16.85 5.44 -5.29
C ALA A 56 16.65 6.15 -3.93
N GLN A 57 16.09 7.37 -3.95
CA GLN A 57 15.94 8.19 -2.75
C GLN A 57 14.71 7.81 -1.90
N ILE A 58 13.81 7.00 -2.43
CA ILE A 58 12.67 6.50 -1.67
C ILE A 58 13.17 5.26 -0.93
N GLU A 59 13.76 5.48 0.24
CA GLU A 59 14.00 4.41 1.21
C GLU A 59 12.65 3.77 1.54
N SER A 60 12.30 2.71 0.83
CA SER A 60 11.36 1.73 1.34
C SER A 60 12.03 1.15 2.58
N THR A 61 11.62 1.61 3.76
CA THR A 61 11.98 0.92 5.00
C THR A 61 11.58 -0.54 4.81
N GLU A 62 12.54 -1.45 4.64
CA GLU A 62 12.28 -2.86 4.28
C GLU A 62 11.27 -3.51 5.27
N ASN A 63 11.22 -3.00 6.51
CA ASN A 63 10.27 -3.39 7.55
C ASN A 63 8.80 -3.06 7.23
N THR A 64 8.49 -1.95 6.56
CA THR A 64 7.08 -1.58 6.27
C THR A 64 6.49 -2.48 5.19
N ALA A 65 7.26 -2.83 4.15
CA ALA A 65 6.78 -3.70 3.08
C ALA A 65 6.49 -5.13 3.56
N GLU A 66 7.32 -5.69 4.45
CA GLU A 66 7.09 -7.01 5.03
C GLU A 66 5.88 -7.02 5.97
N LEU A 67 5.76 -6.03 6.86
CA LEU A 67 4.60 -5.85 7.75
C LEU A 67 3.31 -5.73 6.94
N LEU A 68 3.28 -4.82 5.96
CA LEU A 68 2.13 -4.62 5.08
C LEU A 68 1.78 -5.89 4.30
N SER A 69 2.77 -6.68 3.86
CA SER A 69 2.50 -7.94 3.15
C SER A 69 1.87 -9.00 4.06
N SER A 70 2.23 -9.02 5.35
CA SER A 70 1.75 -10.00 6.31
C SER A 70 0.33 -9.67 6.79
N GLU A 71 0.05 -8.38 7.01
CA GLU A 71 -1.28 -7.87 7.36
C GLU A 71 -2.23 -7.97 6.16
N SER A 72 -1.77 -7.64 4.95
CA SER A 72 -2.55 -7.81 3.72
C SER A 72 -2.98 -9.26 3.51
N ARG A 73 -2.11 -10.24 3.82
CA ARG A 73 -2.46 -11.67 3.73
C ARG A 73 -3.54 -12.08 4.73
N LYS A 74 -3.51 -11.53 5.95
CA LYS A 74 -4.56 -11.77 6.96
C LYS A 74 -5.90 -11.18 6.53
N VAL A 75 -5.90 -9.93 6.03
CA VAL A 75 -7.10 -9.26 5.53
C VAL A 75 -7.73 -10.04 4.36
N ILE A 76 -6.93 -10.46 3.38
CA ILE A 76 -7.43 -11.24 2.23
C ILE A 76 -8.03 -12.58 2.69
N ARG A 77 -7.43 -13.23 3.68
CA ARG A 77 -7.96 -14.49 4.23
C ARG A 77 -9.33 -14.28 4.88
N ILE A 78 -9.46 -13.28 5.75
CA ILE A 78 -10.71 -13.00 6.46
C ILE A 78 -11.79 -12.52 5.47
N ALA A 79 -11.42 -11.78 4.43
CA ALA A 79 -12.34 -11.39 3.36
C ALA A 79 -12.88 -12.61 2.59
N ARG A 80 -12.06 -13.64 2.37
CA ARG A 80 -12.53 -14.91 1.80
C ARG A 80 -13.47 -15.64 2.75
N GLU A 81 -13.10 -15.79 4.03
CA GLU A 81 -13.96 -16.39 5.06
C GLU A 81 -15.33 -15.68 5.14
N LEU A 82 -15.34 -14.35 5.03
CA LEU A 82 -16.58 -13.57 4.98
C LEU A 82 -17.40 -13.87 3.73
N PHE A 83 -16.76 -13.97 2.57
CA PHE A 83 -17.44 -14.26 1.30
C PHE A 83 -18.06 -15.67 1.31
N ASP A 84 -17.29 -16.68 1.72
CA ASP A 84 -17.74 -18.07 1.82
C ASP A 84 -18.92 -18.19 2.79
N ALA A 85 -18.82 -17.60 3.99
CA ALA A 85 -19.92 -17.57 4.96
C ALA A 85 -21.18 -16.84 4.43
N THR A 86 -21.00 -15.82 3.59
CA THR A 86 -22.12 -15.11 2.96
C THR A 86 -22.83 -15.97 1.92
N LEU A 87 -22.07 -16.77 1.14
CA LEU A 87 -22.63 -17.72 0.18
C LEU A 87 -23.39 -18.86 0.86
N GLU A 88 -22.84 -19.39 1.96
CA GLU A 88 -23.45 -20.45 2.76
C GLU A 88 -24.61 -19.96 3.64
N LYS A 89 -24.83 -18.64 3.70
CA LYS A 89 -25.83 -17.97 4.55
C LYS A 89 -25.63 -18.24 6.05
N ASP A 90 -24.39 -18.47 6.47
CA ASP A 90 -24.04 -18.59 7.89
C ASP A 90 -23.87 -17.19 8.52
N HIS A 91 -24.94 -16.71 9.13
CA HIS A 91 -24.97 -15.38 9.75
C HIS A 91 -23.99 -15.21 10.91
N ALA A 92 -23.70 -16.27 11.67
CA ALA A 92 -22.79 -16.20 12.81
C ALA A 92 -21.34 -15.96 12.32
N TRP A 93 -20.93 -16.69 11.30
CA TRP A 93 -19.62 -16.52 10.69
C TRP A 93 -19.48 -15.20 9.94
N VAL A 94 -20.54 -14.71 9.30
CA VAL A 94 -20.54 -13.38 8.68
C VAL A 94 -20.29 -12.28 9.71
N ILE A 95 -20.96 -12.32 10.87
CA ILE A 95 -20.77 -11.33 11.93
C ILE A 95 -19.35 -11.39 12.48
N LEU A 96 -18.84 -12.60 12.75
CA LEU A 96 -17.49 -12.81 13.27
C LEU A 96 -16.41 -12.32 12.30
N SER A 97 -16.50 -12.70 11.01
CA SER A 97 -15.53 -12.29 9.99
C SER A 97 -15.56 -10.78 9.74
N ARG A 98 -16.74 -10.14 9.83
CA ARG A 98 -16.85 -8.67 9.82
C ARG A 98 -16.20 -8.02 11.04
N ALA A 99 -16.40 -8.57 12.24
CA ALA A 99 -15.77 -8.05 13.45
C ALA A 99 -14.23 -8.16 13.38
N LYS A 100 -13.72 -9.29 12.88
CA LYS A 100 -12.27 -9.48 12.62
C LYS A 100 -11.73 -8.45 11.63
N LEU A 101 -12.42 -8.21 10.51
CA LEU A 101 -12.01 -7.19 9.54
C LEU A 101 -12.01 -5.79 10.16
N ARG A 102 -13.04 -5.43 10.93
CA ARG A 102 -13.10 -4.14 11.64
C ARG A 102 -11.98 -3.98 12.66
N SER A 103 -11.61 -5.05 13.35
CA SER A 103 -10.49 -5.02 14.31
C SER A 103 -9.14 -4.78 13.63
N ILE A 104 -8.97 -5.16 12.36
CA ILE A 104 -7.70 -5.05 11.63
C ILE A 104 -7.66 -3.76 10.80
N CYS A 105 -8.73 -3.46 10.07
CA CYS A 105 -8.82 -2.31 9.18
C CYS A 105 -9.31 -1.03 9.87
N GLY A 106 -9.67 -1.12 11.16
CA GLY A 106 -10.32 -0.04 11.89
C GLY A 106 -11.78 0.15 11.48
N SER A 107 -12.48 1.03 12.18
CA SER A 107 -13.81 1.49 11.82
C SER A 107 -13.72 2.47 10.66
N TYR A 108 -14.34 2.19 9.51
CA TYR A 108 -14.65 3.28 8.57
C TYR A 108 -15.93 3.94 9.06
N GLU A 109 -15.78 5.10 9.72
CA GLU A 109 -16.88 5.93 10.18
C GLU A 109 -16.57 7.38 9.82
N GLU A 110 -17.50 8.07 9.15
CA GLU A 110 -17.43 9.53 9.02
C GLU A 110 -17.77 10.20 10.37
N TYR A 111 -18.55 9.51 11.24
CA TYR A 111 -18.70 9.81 12.67
C TYR A 111 -18.89 8.54 13.50
N PRO A 112 -18.01 8.25 14.48
CA PRO A 112 -18.07 7.01 15.24
C PRO A 112 -19.15 6.98 16.32
N VAL A 113 -20.01 5.95 16.31
CA VAL A 113 -21.01 5.73 17.36
C VAL A 113 -20.49 4.70 18.35
N LEU A 114 -20.11 5.18 19.54
CA LEU A 114 -19.73 4.34 20.66
C LEU A 114 -20.91 3.49 21.12
N ASP A 115 -20.72 2.16 21.13
CA ASP A 115 -21.61 1.25 21.84
C ASP A 115 -21.63 1.63 23.33
N LYS A 116 -22.77 2.15 23.80
CA LYS A 116 -23.00 2.36 25.23
C LYS A 116 -23.30 1.01 25.87
N LYS A 117 -22.63 0.80 27.02
CA LYS A 117 -22.60 -0.41 27.86
C LYS A 117 -23.92 -1.15 27.98
#